data_AF-A0A257AP00-F1
#
_entry.id   AF-A0A257AP00-F1
#
_cell.length_a   1.000
_cell.length_b   1.000
_cell.length_c   1.000
_cell.angle_alpha   90.00
_cell.angle_beta   90.00
_cell.angle_gamma   90.00
#
_symmetry.space_group_name_H-M   'P 1'
#
loop_
_entity.id
_entity.type
_entity.pdbx_description
1 polymer ?
#
loop_
_entity_poly.entity_id
_entity_poly.type
_entity_poly.pdbx_seq_one_letter_code
_entity_poly.pdbx_strand_id
1 'polypeptide(L)'
;MLKSEMDMLLLKLKRSLGRIRLNYILEYIPVKFLSDFESEIPAEKGYIKPKVGETTRVPRWVAYELKERGLVELVGEKPLSISDLLSIRYRLSSNMKAGISPLPQNFYRRVAP
;
A
#
# COMPACT_ATOMS: atom_id res chain seq x y z
N MET A 1 -23.52 25.41 -17.46
CA MET A 1 -22.22 25.74 -16.82
C MET A 1 -21.80 24.71 -15.77
N LEU A 2 -22.68 24.32 -14.83
CA LEU A 2 -22.40 23.34 -13.75
C LEU A 2 -21.90 21.94 -14.17
N LYS A 3 -22.35 21.42 -15.33
CA LYS A 3 -21.98 20.06 -15.78
C LYS A 3 -20.50 19.93 -16.11
N SER A 4 -19.90 20.97 -16.74
CA SER A 4 -18.48 20.95 -17.12
C SER A 4 -17.53 21.03 -15.92
N GLU A 5 -17.93 21.72 -14.85
CA GLU A 5 -17.14 21.81 -13.61
C GLU A 5 -17.16 20.48 -12.84
N MET A 6 -18.32 19.81 -12.79
CA MET A 6 -18.45 18.47 -12.23
C MET A 6 -17.61 17.44 -12.99
N ASP A 7 -17.63 17.48 -14.33
CA ASP A 7 -16.82 16.57 -15.16
C ASP A 7 -15.31 16.79 -14.94
N MET A 8 -14.89 18.05 -14.79
CA MET A 8 -13.50 18.39 -14.48
C MET A 8 -13.07 17.89 -13.09
N LEU A 9 -13.96 18.02 -12.09
CA LEU A 9 -13.72 17.52 -10.73
C LEU A 9 -13.63 15.99 -10.72
N LEU A 10 -14.53 15.29 -11.42
CA LEU A 10 -14.49 13.84 -11.55
C LEU A 10 -13.21 13.36 -12.25
N LEU A 11 -12.75 14.07 -13.29
CA LEU A 11 -11.50 13.75 -13.98
C LEU A 11 -10.29 13.92 -13.05
N LYS A 12 -10.23 15.03 -12.29
CA LYS A 12 -9.17 15.26 -11.29
C LYS A 12 -9.20 14.17 -10.21
N LEU A 13 -10.39 13.80 -9.72
CA LEU A 13 -10.57 12.77 -8.71
C LEU A 13 -10.09 11.40 -9.23
N LYS A 14 -10.48 11.01 -10.45
CA LYS A 14 -10.02 9.78 -11.12
C LYS A 14 -8.50 9.73 -11.28
N ARG A 15 -7.88 10.84 -11.70
CA ARG A 15 -6.42 10.93 -11.82
C ARG A 15 -5.72 10.79 -10.46
N SER A 16 -6.24 11.46 -9.43
CA SER A 16 -5.71 11.35 -8.06
C SER A 16 -5.85 9.94 -7.50
N LEU A 17 -7.00 9.30 -7.69
CA LEU A 17 -7.24 7.90 -7.28
C LEU A 17 -6.32 6.93 -8.04
N GLY A 18 -6.12 7.14 -9.35
CA GLY A 18 -5.15 6.39 -10.15
C GLY A 18 -3.72 6.51 -9.61
N ARG A 19 -3.30 7.73 -9.26
CA ARG A 19 -1.97 8.00 -8.67
C ARG A 19 -1.81 7.37 -7.29
N ILE A 20 -2.82 7.45 -6.43
CA ILE A 20 -2.84 6.78 -5.11
C ILE A 20 -2.71 5.27 -5.28
N ARG A 21 -3.45 4.69 -6.23
CA ARG A 21 -3.42 3.26 -6.55
C ARG A 21 -2.04 2.82 -7.05
N LEU A 22 -1.41 3.58 -7.95
CA LEU A 22 -0.08 3.28 -8.47
C LEU A 22 0.99 3.38 -7.38
N ASN A 23 0.99 4.45 -6.59
CA ASN A 23 1.95 4.62 -5.50
C ASN A 23 1.83 3.48 -4.47
N TYR A 24 0.61 3.03 -4.19
CA TYR A 24 0.39 1.88 -3.32
C TYR A 24 1.00 0.59 -3.88
N ILE A 25 0.76 0.30 -5.18
CA ILE A 25 1.27 -0.91 -5.84
C ILE A 25 2.81 -0.90 -5.90
N LEU A 26 3.41 0.29 -6.06
CA LEU A 26 4.86 0.47 -6.14
C LEU A 26 5.52 0.65 -4.76
N GLU A 27 4.73 0.68 -3.68
CA GLU A 27 5.25 0.78 -2.31
C GLU A 27 6.14 -0.43 -1.99
N TYR A 28 7.35 -0.17 -1.50
CA TYR A 28 8.26 -1.23 -1.07
C TYR A 28 7.91 -1.71 0.34
N ILE A 29 7.47 -2.95 0.46
CA ILE A 29 7.04 -3.57 1.71
C ILE A 29 8.01 -4.68 2.14
N PRO A 30 8.23 -4.88 3.45
CA PRO A 30 9.12 -5.90 3.93
C PRO A 30 8.50 -7.29 3.77
N VAL A 31 9.28 -8.21 3.21
CA VAL A 31 8.94 -9.63 3.02
C VAL A 31 10.06 -10.49 3.59
N LYS A 32 9.70 -11.64 4.14
CA LYS A 32 10.62 -12.68 4.58
C LYS A 32 10.57 -13.84 3.59
N PHE A 33 11.70 -14.24 3.03
CA PHE A 33 11.74 -15.34 2.06
C PHE A 33 11.65 -16.70 2.75
N LEU A 34 10.80 -17.57 2.20
CA LEU A 34 10.61 -18.94 2.65
C LEU A 34 11.35 -19.95 1.78
N SER A 35 11.86 -19.53 0.62
CA SER A 35 12.57 -20.37 -0.34
C SER A 35 13.67 -19.58 -1.03
N ASP A 36 14.72 -20.27 -1.46
CA ASP A 36 15.77 -19.70 -2.30
C ASP A 36 15.31 -19.70 -3.77
N PHE A 37 15.70 -18.67 -4.53
CA PHE A 37 15.47 -18.63 -5.98
C PHE A 37 16.77 -18.36 -6.72
N GLU A 38 16.94 -18.99 -7.88
CA GLU A 38 18.08 -18.70 -8.76
C GLU A 38 17.94 -17.34 -9.47
N SER A 39 16.69 -16.92 -9.71
CA SER A 39 16.37 -15.67 -10.39
C SER A 39 16.43 -14.47 -9.46
N GLU A 40 16.94 -13.36 -9.99
CA GLU A 40 16.92 -12.08 -9.30
C GLU A 40 15.53 -11.45 -9.34
N ILE A 41 15.15 -10.79 -8.25
CA ILE A 41 13.89 -10.07 -8.14
C ILE A 41 14.12 -8.58 -7.84
N PRO A 42 13.22 -7.69 -8.26
CA PRO A 42 13.32 -6.29 -7.93
C PRO A 42 13.05 -6.04 -6.43
N ALA A 43 13.90 -5.22 -5.83
CA ALA A 43 13.89 -4.79 -4.44
C ALA A 43 14.25 -3.30 -4.34
N GLU A 44 14.15 -2.74 -3.13
CA GLU A 44 14.34 -1.30 -2.89
C GLU A 44 15.74 -0.80 -3.30
N LYS A 45 16.75 -1.67 -3.21
CA LYS A 45 18.15 -1.37 -3.55
C LYS A 45 18.60 -1.93 -4.91
N GLY A 46 17.67 -2.21 -5.82
CA GLY A 46 17.95 -2.79 -7.13
C GLY A 46 17.46 -4.23 -7.24
N TYR A 47 18.23 -5.11 -7.86
CA TYR A 47 17.89 -6.53 -7.98
C TYR A 47 18.63 -7.34 -6.92
N ILE A 48 17.94 -8.28 -6.28
CA ILE A 48 18.53 -9.19 -5.29
C ILE A 48 18.27 -10.64 -5.65
N LYS A 49 19.18 -11.52 -5.22
CA LYS A 49 18.92 -12.97 -5.15
C LYS A 49 18.35 -13.30 -3.78
N PRO A 50 17.09 -13.74 -3.68
CA PRO A 50 16.49 -14.02 -2.39
C PRO A 50 17.15 -15.20 -1.69
N LYS A 51 17.29 -15.06 -0.36
CA LYS A 51 17.81 -16.12 0.51
C LYS A 51 16.80 -16.43 1.61
N VAL A 52 16.60 -17.70 1.91
CA VAL A 52 15.71 -18.18 2.96
C VAL A 52 16.01 -17.47 4.28
N GLY A 53 14.95 -16.98 4.93
CA GLY A 53 15.02 -16.30 6.21
C GLY A 53 15.45 -14.83 6.14
N GLU A 54 15.99 -14.37 5.00
CA GLU A 54 16.31 -12.95 4.80
C GLU A 54 15.04 -12.12 4.72
N THR A 55 15.08 -10.92 5.31
CA THR A 55 14.02 -9.93 5.19
C THR A 55 14.48 -8.80 4.28
N THR A 56 13.74 -8.53 3.22
CA THR A 56 14.03 -7.43 2.29
C THR A 56 12.75 -6.69 1.93
N ARG A 57 12.89 -5.45 1.44
CA ARG A 57 11.78 -4.66 0.93
C ARG A 57 11.67 -4.81 -0.58
N VAL A 58 10.53 -5.30 -1.04
CA VAL A 58 10.21 -5.49 -2.47
C VAL A 58 8.95 -4.73 -2.83
N PRO A 59 8.73 -4.36 -4.11
CA PRO A 59 7.49 -3.71 -4.51
C PRO A 59 6.29 -4.57 -4.12
N ARG A 60 5.23 -3.92 -3.64
CA ARG A 60 4.04 -4.60 -3.13
C ARG A 60 3.45 -5.61 -4.12
N TRP A 61 3.36 -5.30 -5.41
CA TRP A 61 2.85 -6.27 -6.38
C TRP A 61 3.70 -7.56 -6.41
N VAL A 62 5.02 -7.43 -6.36
CA VAL A 62 5.96 -8.58 -6.31
C VAL A 62 5.73 -9.37 -5.03
N ALA A 63 5.63 -8.67 -3.90
CA ALA A 63 5.41 -9.31 -2.60
C ALA A 63 4.13 -10.16 -2.59
N TYR A 64 3.04 -9.67 -3.18
CA TYR A 64 1.78 -10.40 -3.26
C TYR A 64 1.86 -11.58 -4.23
N GLU A 65 2.47 -11.41 -5.42
CA GLU A 65 2.72 -12.51 -6.37
C GLU A 65 3.56 -13.63 -5.75
N LEU A 66 4.61 -13.28 -5.01
CA LEU A 66 5.44 -14.26 -4.31
C LEU A 66 4.67 -14.92 -3.14
N LYS A 67 3.85 -14.16 -2.42
CA LYS A 67 3.04 -14.70 -1.32
C LYS A 67 2.01 -15.72 -1.81
N GLU A 68 1.31 -15.42 -2.91
CA GLU A 68 0.33 -16.35 -3.50
C GLU A 68 0.95 -17.68 -3.92
N ARG A 69 2.24 -17.65 -4.29
CA ARG A 69 3.04 -18.83 -4.63
C ARG A 69 3.66 -19.52 -3.40
N GLY A 70 3.41 -19.04 -2.19
CA GLY A 70 3.97 -19.59 -0.94
C GLY A 70 5.46 -19.33 -0.75
N LEU A 71 6.02 -18.35 -1.44
CA LEU A 71 7.47 -18.10 -1.50
C LEU A 71 7.96 -17.10 -0.44
N VAL A 72 7.06 -16.26 0.08
CA VAL A 72 7.37 -15.24 1.07
C VAL A 72 6.26 -15.07 2.09
N GLU A 73 6.63 -14.57 3.27
CA GLU A 73 5.71 -14.00 4.25
C GLU A 73 5.77 -12.47 4.21
N LEU A 74 4.61 -11.81 4.24
CA LEU A 74 4.56 -10.35 4.35
C LEU A 74 4.81 -9.95 5.82
N VAL A 75 5.82 -9.11 6.05
CA VAL A 75 6.16 -8.62 7.39
C VAL A 75 5.43 -7.29 7.61
N GLY A 76 4.79 -7.11 8.77
CA GLY A 76 4.20 -5.82 9.15
C GLY A 76 2.92 -5.40 8.41
N GLU A 77 2.44 -6.20 7.46
CA GLU A 77 1.11 -6.01 6.87
C GLU A 77 0.02 -6.61 7.72
N LYS A 78 -0.37 -5.84 8.74
CA LYS A 78 -1.61 -6.09 9.45
C LYS A 78 -2.75 -5.34 8.76
N PRO A 79 -3.91 -5.97 8.54
CA PRO A 79 -5.12 -5.24 8.21
C PRO A 79 -5.36 -4.17 9.28
N LEU A 80 -6.01 -3.05 8.91
CA LEU A 80 -6.36 -2.03 9.88
C LEU A 80 -7.33 -2.65 10.90
N SER A 81 -7.01 -2.55 12.18
CA SER A 81 -7.91 -3.02 13.23
C SER A 81 -9.10 -2.08 13.37
N ILE A 82 -10.19 -2.57 13.98
CA ILE A 82 -11.36 -1.74 14.32
C ILE A 82 -10.94 -0.52 15.17
N SER A 83 -9.97 -0.70 16.07
CA SER A 83 -9.42 0.39 16.87
C SER A 83 -8.75 1.46 16.00
N ASP A 84 -7.98 1.08 14.99
CA ASP A 84 -7.34 2.02 14.06
C ASP A 84 -8.38 2.84 13.29
N LEU A 85 -9.46 2.18 12.85
CA LEU A 85 -10.58 2.83 12.16
C LEU A 85 -11.32 3.81 13.06
N LEU A 86 -11.59 3.45 14.32
CA LEU A 86 -12.23 4.31 15.31
C LEU A 86 -11.37 5.53 15.65
N SER A 87 -10.05 5.35 15.80
CA SER A 87 -9.13 6.47 16.00
C SER A 87 -9.09 7.41 14.80
N ILE A 88 -9.16 6.89 13.57
CA ILE A 88 -9.26 7.71 12.36
C ILE A 88 -10.58 8.48 12.34
N ARG A 89 -11.72 7.82 12.62
CA ARG A 89 -13.04 8.45 12.67
C ARG A 89 -13.11 9.55 13.72
N TYR A 90 -12.66 9.26 14.95
CA TYR A 90 -12.67 10.21 16.07
C TYR A 90 -11.86 11.47 15.74
N ARG A 91 -10.69 11.31 15.09
CA ARG A 91 -9.84 12.43 14.65
C ARG A 91 -10.49 13.29 13.57
N LEU A 92 -11.13 12.66 12.58
CA LEU A 92 -11.86 13.37 11.53
C LEU A 92 -13.07 14.14 12.08
N SER A 93 -13.77 13.59 13.08
CA SER A 93 -14.93 14.25 13.69
C SER A 93 -14.58 15.37 14.67
N SER A 94 -13.38 15.35 15.26
CA SER A 94 -13.00 16.29 16.33
C SER A 94 -12.39 17.61 15.84
N ASN A 95 -12.34 17.86 14.52
CA ASN A 95 -11.90 19.14 13.93
C ASN A 95 -10.57 19.67 14.52
N MET A 96 -9.65 18.78 14.92
CA MET A 96 -8.31 19.19 15.34
C MET A 96 -7.58 19.78 14.12
N LYS A 97 -7.60 21.12 14.01
CA LYS A 97 -6.99 21.94 12.94
C LYS A 97 -5.46 21.89 12.89
N ALA A 98 -4.81 20.92 13.51
CA ALA A 98 -3.38 20.68 13.37
C ALA A 98 -3.19 19.63 12.28
N GLY A 99 -2.78 20.08 11.07
CA GLY A 99 -2.30 19.26 9.95
C GLY A 99 -2.81 17.82 9.91
N ILE A 100 -3.90 17.59 9.19
CA ILE A 100 -4.47 16.25 8.95
C ILE A 100 -3.32 15.29 8.65
N SER A 101 -2.98 14.45 9.62
CA SER A 101 -1.92 13.46 9.42
C SER A 101 -2.40 12.56 8.28
N PRO A 102 -1.61 12.42 7.20
CA PRO A 102 -2.09 11.75 6.00
C PRO A 102 -2.53 10.34 6.38
N LEU A 103 -3.73 9.96 5.93
CA LEU A 103 -4.14 8.56 5.98
C LEU A 103 -3.00 7.71 5.42
N PRO A 104 -2.74 6.51 5.98
CA PRO A 104 -1.82 5.57 5.37
C PRO A 104 -2.15 5.48 3.87
N GLN A 105 -1.13 5.52 3.01
CA GLN A 105 -1.33 5.60 1.56
C GLN A 105 -2.20 4.43 1.02
N ASN A 106 -2.30 3.37 1.80
CA ASN A 106 -3.04 2.15 1.55
C ASN A 106 -4.40 2.03 2.26
N PHE A 107 -4.84 3.07 2.96
CA PHE A 107 -6.03 3.06 3.81
C PHE A 107 -7.26 2.51 3.07
N TYR A 108 -7.60 3.07 1.91
CA TYR A 108 -8.81 2.69 1.16
C TYR A 108 -8.81 1.25 0.65
N ARG A 109 -7.63 0.62 0.45
CA ARG A 109 -7.53 -0.79 0.06
C ARG A 109 -7.55 -1.75 1.24
N ARG A 110 -7.21 -1.28 2.45
CA ARG A 110 -7.32 -2.10 3.67
C ARG A 110 -8.74 -2.15 4.22
N VAL A 111 -9.62 -1.22 3.80
CA VAL A 111 -11.00 -1.09 4.28
C VAL A 111 -12.03 -1.71 3.32
N ALA A 112 -11.70 -1.86 2.03
CA ALA A 112 -12.55 -2.52 1.04
C ALA A 112 -11.95 -3.92 0.72
N PRO A 113 -12.62 -5.03 1.08
CA PRO A 113 -12.21 -6.37 0.69
C PRO A 113 -12.30 -6.59 -0.83
#